data_AF-A0A7S0F9F7-F1
#
_entry.id   AF-A0A7S0F9F7-F1
#
_cell.length_a   1.000
_cell.length_b   1.000
_cell.length_c   1.000
_cell.angle_alpha   90.00
_cell.angle_beta   90.00
_cell.angle_gamma   90.00
#
_symmetry.space_group_name_H-M   'P 1'
#
loop_
_entity.id
_entity.type
_entity.pdbx_description
1 polymer ?
#
loop_
_entity_poly.entity_id
_entity_poly.type
_entity_poly.pdbx_seq_one_letter_code
_entity_poly.pdbx_strand_id
1 'polypeptide(L)'
;VALLSAGEGVSFAITYNLTPVLLQPHFALFVSSQGEVRIAWFAYVTDELRPNAQSSRWFVRLLTEDLNSPGTAASASGIWLKFAASVTDEPDMAQIVARNTAALRCAADQGAW
;
A
#
# COMPACT_ATOMS: atom_id res chain seq x y z
N VAL A 1 -9.86 13.16 -0.39
CA VAL A 1 -8.54 12.81 0.18
C VAL A 1 -8.72 11.54 0.97
N ALA A 2 -8.12 10.43 0.54
CA ALA A 2 -8.20 9.18 1.30
C ALA A 2 -7.14 9.22 2.41
N LEU A 3 -7.56 9.36 3.66
CA LEU A 3 -6.65 9.22 4.80
C LEU A 3 -6.38 7.73 5.04
N LEU A 4 -5.11 7.37 5.05
CA LEU A 4 -4.64 6.03 5.35
C LEU A 4 -4.50 5.86 6.88
N SER A 5 -5.02 4.74 7.39
CA SER A 5 -4.87 4.37 8.81
C SER A 5 -3.41 4.01 9.16
N ALA A 6 -3.02 4.14 10.44
CA ALA A 6 -1.64 4.27 10.95
C ALA A 6 -1.44 3.73 12.40
N GLY A 7 -0.34 3.10 12.85
CA GLY A 7 0.82 2.45 12.20
C GLY A 7 2.09 3.32 11.95
N GLU A 8 3.27 2.83 12.37
CA GLU A 8 4.43 3.66 12.77
C GLU A 8 4.90 4.76 11.80
N GLY A 9 5.06 4.49 10.50
CA GLY A 9 5.55 5.51 9.55
C GLY A 9 4.55 6.66 9.31
N VAL A 10 3.25 6.35 9.31
CA VAL A 10 2.18 7.36 9.20
C VAL A 10 1.84 7.92 10.59
N SER A 11 2.02 7.15 11.67
CA SER A 11 1.98 7.67 13.03
C SER A 11 3.06 8.73 13.25
N PHE A 12 4.29 8.50 12.78
CA PHE A 12 5.35 9.52 12.78
C PHE A 12 4.92 10.76 12.01
N ALA A 13 4.41 10.63 10.78
CA ALA A 13 3.95 11.76 9.98
C ALA A 13 2.84 12.56 10.70
N ILE A 14 1.88 11.88 11.35
CA ILE A 14 0.83 12.51 12.17
C ILE A 14 1.42 13.16 13.44
N THR A 15 2.31 12.49 14.16
CA THR A 15 2.96 12.97 15.40
C THR A 15 3.81 14.22 15.16
N TYR A 16 4.46 14.32 14.00
CA TYR A 16 5.29 15.48 13.62
C TYR A 16 4.58 16.46 12.66
N ASN A 17 3.27 16.29 12.44
CA ASN A 17 2.41 17.16 11.65
C ASN A 17 2.90 17.38 10.19
N LEU A 18 3.44 16.32 9.58
CA LEU A 18 3.88 16.26 8.19
C LEU A 18 2.81 15.56 7.35
N THR A 19 2.47 16.10 6.18
CA THR A 19 1.55 15.46 5.24
C THR A 19 2.34 14.51 4.33
N PRO A 20 2.25 13.18 4.49
CA PRO A 20 3.04 12.24 3.69
C PRO A 20 2.54 12.23 2.24
N VAL A 21 3.45 12.44 1.30
CA VAL A 21 3.17 12.39 -0.14
C VAL A 21 3.61 11.03 -0.69
N LEU A 22 2.68 10.34 -1.37
CA LEU A 22 2.96 9.11 -2.09
C LEU A 22 3.57 9.44 -3.46
N LEU A 23 4.83 9.09 -3.66
CA LEU A 23 5.51 9.18 -4.96
C LEU A 23 5.35 7.84 -5.71
N GLN A 24 5.09 7.95 -7.02
CA GLN A 24 4.99 6.82 -7.96
C GLN A 24 4.13 5.63 -7.45
N PRO A 25 2.85 5.83 -7.11
CA PRO A 25 2.00 4.72 -6.67
C PRO A 25 1.83 3.70 -7.80
N HIS A 26 2.28 2.48 -7.56
CA HIS A 26 2.06 1.30 -8.40
C HIS A 26 1.00 0.41 -7.74
N PHE A 27 0.13 -0.18 -8.57
CA PHE A 27 -1.01 -0.96 -8.11
C PHE A 27 -0.92 -2.38 -8.66
N ALA A 28 -1.16 -3.38 -7.82
CA ALA A 28 -1.31 -4.76 -8.23
C ALA A 28 -2.68 -5.29 -7.78
N LEU A 29 -3.48 -5.76 -8.74
CA LEU A 29 -4.73 -6.44 -8.49
C LEU A 29 -4.44 -7.93 -8.24
N PHE A 30 -4.96 -8.47 -7.15
CA PHE A 30 -4.94 -9.89 -6.84
C PHE A 30 -6.38 -10.41 -6.83
N VAL A 31 -6.56 -11.58 -7.44
CA VAL A 31 -7.79 -12.36 -7.39
C VAL A 31 -7.40 -13.73 -6.84
N SER A 32 -7.91 -14.11 -5.67
CA SER A 32 -7.61 -15.43 -5.09
C SER A 32 -8.44 -16.51 -5.78
N SER A 33 -8.01 -17.77 -5.65
CA SER A 33 -8.77 -18.94 -6.11
C SER A 33 -10.14 -19.09 -5.43
N GLN A 34 -10.34 -18.42 -4.29
CA GLN A 34 -11.59 -18.37 -3.54
C GLN A 34 -12.51 -17.21 -4.00
N GLY A 35 -12.05 -16.37 -4.92
CA GLY A 35 -12.82 -15.23 -5.46
C GLY A 35 -12.70 -13.93 -4.65
N GLU A 36 -11.78 -13.85 -3.69
CA GLU A 36 -11.44 -12.57 -3.05
C GLU A 36 -10.73 -11.66 -4.07
N VAL A 37 -11.03 -10.36 -4.03
CA VAL A 37 -10.44 -9.35 -4.91
C VAL A 37 -9.77 -8.29 -4.04
N ARG A 38 -8.45 -8.14 -4.14
CA ARG A 38 -7.68 -7.17 -3.33
C ARG A 38 -6.74 -6.35 -4.20
N ILE A 39 -6.51 -5.09 -3.83
CA ILE A 39 -5.55 -4.21 -4.49
C ILE A 39 -4.40 -3.92 -3.52
N ALA A 40 -3.19 -4.30 -3.90
CA ALA A 40 -1.98 -3.84 -3.22
C ALA A 40 -1.47 -2.56 -3.87
N TRP A 41 -1.08 -1.58 -3.05
CA TRP A 41 -0.47 -0.33 -3.49
C TRP A 41 0.98 -0.30 -3.01
N PHE A 42 1.88 0.17 -3.86
CA PHE A 42 3.30 0.28 -3.61
C PHE A 42 3.73 1.71 -3.92
N ALA A 43 4.24 2.45 -2.94
CA ALA A 43 4.62 3.84 -3.12
C ALA A 43 5.84 4.20 -2.27
N TYR A 44 6.67 5.11 -2.75
CA TYR A 44 7.61 5.80 -1.88
C TYR A 44 6.88 6.90 -1.10
N VAL A 45 7.33 7.20 0.12
CA VAL A 45 6.71 8.20 1.00
C VAL A 45 7.71 9.30 1.30
N THR A 46 7.36 10.54 0.99
CA THR A 46 8.19 11.72 1.31
C THR A 46 7.39 12.76 2.08
N ASP A 47 8.05 13.44 3.00
CA ASP A 47 7.60 14.69 3.62
C ASP A 47 8.02 15.90 2.78
N GLU A 48 9.13 15.79 2.03
CA GLU A 48 9.61 16.82 1.11
C GLU A 48 9.18 16.56 -0.35
N LEU A 49 8.37 17.46 -0.91
CA LEU A 49 8.11 17.54 -2.35
C LEU A 49 9.26 18.21 -3.08
N ARG A 50 10.11 17.43 -3.74
CA ARG A 50 11.16 17.94 -4.65
C ARG A 50 10.75 17.73 -6.12
N PRO A 51 10.95 18.70 -7.02
CA PRO A 51 10.69 18.51 -8.45
C PRO A 51 11.40 17.28 -9.00
N ASN A 52 10.69 16.44 -9.75
CA ASN A 52 11.18 15.17 -10.29
C ASN A 52 11.62 14.12 -9.24
N ALA A 53 11.19 14.22 -7.98
CA ALA A 53 11.39 13.15 -7.00
C ALA A 53 10.66 11.86 -7.45
N GLN A 54 11.44 10.83 -7.76
CA GLN A 54 10.92 9.52 -8.19
C GLN A 54 10.96 8.47 -7.07
N SER A 55 11.84 8.65 -6.08
CA SER A 55 11.99 7.77 -4.92
C SER A 55 12.25 8.58 -3.64
N SER A 56 12.14 7.90 -2.50
CA SER A 56 12.53 8.41 -1.19
C SER A 56 13.05 7.26 -0.33
N ARG A 57 13.58 7.59 0.86
CA ARG A 57 14.09 6.60 1.82
C ARG A 57 13.00 5.72 2.45
N TRP A 58 11.73 6.07 2.29
CA TRP A 58 10.61 5.36 2.90
C TRP A 58 9.71 4.75 1.83
N PHE A 59 9.30 3.51 2.07
CA PHE A 59 8.42 2.77 1.19
C PHE A 59 7.22 2.27 1.98
N VAL A 60 6.05 2.31 1.35
CA VAL A 60 4.79 1.82 1.93
C VAL A 60 4.12 0.81 1.02
N ARG A 61 3.62 -0.25 1.64
CA ARG A 61 2.75 -1.26 1.04
C ARG A 61 1.39 -1.11 1.67
N LEU A 62 0.37 -0.83 0.88
CA LEU A 62 -1.03 -0.82 1.33
C LEU A 62 -1.72 -2.04 0.72
N LEU A 63 -2.69 -2.63 1.42
CA LEU A 63 -3.50 -3.74 0.91
C LEU A 63 -4.95 -3.52 1.33
N THR A 64 -5.88 -3.57 0.38
CA THR A 64 -7.31 -3.47 0.69
C THR A 64 -7.81 -4.69 1.48
N GLU A 65 -8.93 -4.50 2.17
CA GLU A 65 -9.86 -5.60 2.42
C GLU A 65 -10.31 -6.29 1.10
N ASP A 66 -11.00 -7.42 1.22
CA ASP A 66 -11.62 -8.08 0.06
C ASP A 66 -12.76 -7.22 -0.50
N LEU A 67 -12.54 -6.66 -1.69
CA LEU A 67 -13.47 -5.80 -2.40
C LEU A 67 -14.70 -6.55 -2.92
N ASN A 68 -14.64 -7.88 -2.99
CA ASN A 68 -15.77 -8.73 -3.34
C ASN A 68 -16.59 -9.15 -2.09
N SER A 69 -16.17 -8.74 -0.89
CA SER A 69 -16.89 -9.08 0.33
C SER A 69 -18.27 -8.36 0.37
N PRO A 70 -19.34 -9.00 0.87
CA PRO A 70 -20.68 -8.40 0.91
C PRO A 70 -20.77 -7.09 1.69
N GLY A 71 -19.86 -6.88 2.66
CA GLY A 71 -19.81 -5.65 3.45
C GLY A 71 -19.17 -4.48 2.70
N THR A 72 -18.13 -4.74 1.90
CA THR A 72 -17.38 -3.68 1.20
C THR A 72 -18.18 -3.07 0.06
N ALA A 73 -18.94 -3.89 -0.70
CA ALA A 73 -19.82 -3.41 -1.78
C ALA A 73 -20.99 -2.54 -1.28
N ALA A 74 -21.38 -2.68 -0.01
CA ALA A 74 -22.43 -1.87 0.64
C ALA A 74 -21.88 -0.71 1.50
N SER A 75 -20.56 -0.57 1.62
CA SER A 75 -19.90 0.39 2.52
C SER A 75 -19.90 1.81 1.95
N ALA A 76 -20.83 2.66 2.42
CA ALA A 76 -20.73 4.11 2.27
C ALA A 76 -19.53 4.72 3.06
N SER A 77 -18.93 3.93 3.95
CA SER A 77 -17.78 4.28 4.81
C SER A 77 -16.42 4.21 4.11
N GLY A 78 -16.36 3.75 2.85
CA GLY A 78 -15.11 3.56 2.12
C GLY A 78 -14.49 2.17 2.31
N ILE A 79 -13.25 2.03 1.84
CA ILE A 79 -12.47 0.78 1.79
C ILE A 79 -11.36 0.84 2.85
N TRP A 80 -11.30 -0.17 3.72
CA TRP A 80 -10.23 -0.35 4.69
C TRP A 80 -8.94 -0.83 4.02
N LEU A 81 -7.84 -0.24 4.49
CA LEU A 81 -6.48 -0.50 3.99
C LEU A 81 -5.62 -0.95 5.17
N LYS A 82 -5.14 -2.20 5.13
CA LYS A 82 -3.98 -2.63 5.92
C LYS A 82 -2.72 -2.02 5.30
N PHE A 83 -1.66 -1.88 6.08
CA PHE A 83 -0.37 -1.47 5.51
C PHE A 83 0.85 -1.92 6.30
N ALA A 84 2.00 -1.83 5.65
CA ALA A 84 3.33 -1.93 6.25
C ALA A 84 4.27 -0.90 5.60
N ALA A 85 5.03 -0.18 6.40
CA ALA A 85 6.07 0.73 5.95
C ALA A 85 7.47 0.17 6.26
N SER A 86 8.46 0.54 5.45
CA SER A 86 9.87 0.17 5.65
C SER A 86 10.82 1.23 5.10
N VAL A 87 12.04 1.28 5.62
CA VAL A 87 13.15 1.98 4.95
C VAL A 87 13.53 1.22 3.68
N THR A 88 13.90 1.93 2.62
CA THR A 88 14.51 1.38 1.42
C THR A 88 15.51 2.35 0.81
N ASP A 89 16.59 1.82 0.23
CA ASP A 89 17.52 2.55 -0.62
C ASP A 89 17.41 2.09 -2.09
N GLU A 90 16.50 1.15 -2.40
CA GLU A 90 16.21 0.72 -3.78
C GLU A 90 15.48 1.83 -4.55
N PRO A 91 15.96 2.23 -5.74
CA PRO A 91 15.30 3.26 -6.56
C PRO A 91 14.24 2.69 -7.51
N ASP A 92 14.36 1.42 -7.91
CA ASP A 92 13.47 0.79 -8.90
C ASP A 92 12.22 0.20 -8.25
N MET A 93 11.10 0.93 -8.37
CA MET A 93 9.79 0.48 -7.89
C MET A 93 9.34 -0.82 -8.57
N ALA A 94 9.67 -1.07 -9.84
CA ALA A 94 9.25 -2.28 -10.54
C ALA A 94 9.90 -3.53 -9.95
N GLN A 95 11.18 -3.45 -9.56
CA GLN A 95 11.89 -4.52 -8.86
C GLN A 95 11.30 -4.80 -7.48
N ILE A 96 10.97 -3.74 -6.72
CA ILE A 96 10.31 -3.87 -5.41
C ILE A 96 8.93 -4.52 -5.57
N VAL A 97 8.13 -4.08 -6.54
CA VAL A 97 6.80 -4.64 -6.85
C VAL A 97 6.94 -6.12 -7.22
N ALA A 98 7.85 -6.51 -8.11
CA ALA A 98 8.05 -7.90 -8.53
C ALA A 98 8.42 -8.83 -7.35
N ARG A 99 9.26 -8.37 -6.42
CA ARG A 99 9.61 -9.12 -5.21
C ARG A 99 8.42 -9.27 -4.24
N ASN A 100 7.62 -8.22 -4.08
CA ASN A 100 6.47 -8.23 -3.17
C ASN A 100 5.26 -8.98 -3.74
N THR A 101 5.02 -8.93 -5.06
CA THR A 101 3.92 -9.66 -5.71
C THR A 101 4.12 -11.17 -5.63
N ALA A 102 5.36 -11.67 -5.62
CA ALA A 102 5.63 -13.09 -5.37
C ALA A 102 5.16 -13.55 -3.98
N ALA A 103 5.43 -12.76 -2.94
CA ALA A 103 4.99 -13.05 -1.57
C ALA A 103 3.46 -12.93 -1.43
N LEU A 104 2.86 -11.87 -1.99
CA LEU A 104 1.41 -11.66 -1.98
C LEU A 104 0.64 -12.69 -2.81
N ARG A 105 1.22 -13.22 -3.89
CA ARG A 105 0.66 -14.35 -4.64
C ARG A 105 0.63 -15.60 -3.77
N CYS A 106 1.71 -15.90 -3.06
CA CYS A 106 1.74 -17.03 -2.12
C CYS A 106 0.67 -16.88 -1.03
N ALA A 107 0.50 -15.67 -0.48
CA ALA A 107 -0.57 -15.34 0.46
C ALA A 107 -1.97 -15.53 -0.15
N ALA A 108 -2.20 -15.10 -1.40
CA ALA A 108 -3.46 -15.28 -2.13
C ALA A 108 -3.79 -16.75 -2.39
N ASP A 109 -2.79 -17.56 -2.76
CA ASP A 109 -2.93 -19.00 -3.00
C ASP A 109 -3.22 -19.77 -1.70
N GLN A 110 -2.78 -19.26 -0.54
CA GLN A 110 -2.95 -19.87 0.79
C GLN A 110 -4.07 -19.26 1.64
N GLY A 111 -4.70 -18.16 1.22
CA GLY A 111 -5.68 -17.41 2.01
C GLY A 111 -5.10 -16.67 3.23
N ALA A 112 -3.80 -16.32 3.21
CA ALA A 112 -3.03 -15.85 4.35
C ALA A 112 -2.50 -14.40 4.18
N TRP A 113 -3.42 -13.43 4.13
CA TRP A 113 -3.20 -12.00 3.80
C TRP A 113 -2.71 -11.06 4.92
#